data_AF-A0A083ZG71-F1
#
_entry.id   AF-A0A083ZG71-F1
#
_cell.length_a   1.000
_cell.length_b   1.000
_cell.length_c   1.000
_cell.angle_alpha   90.00
_cell.angle_beta   90.00
_cell.angle_gamma   90.00
#
_symmetry.space_group_name_H-M   'P 1'
#
loop_
_entity.id
_entity.type
_entity.pdbx_description
1 polymer ?
#
loop_
_entity_poly.entity_id
_entity_poly.type
_entity_poly.pdbx_seq_one_letter_code
_entity_poly.pdbx_strand_id
1 'polypeptide(L)' 'MPDQDQADIRLTLARLRQEHEDYDAAINAMIQTSCDALRIQRMKKKKLAVKDKMTQIEDQVIPDIIA' A
#
# COMPACT_ATOMS: atom_id res chain seq x y z
N MET A 1 -1.55 26.17 7.95
CA MET A 1 -2.65 25.50 8.69
C MET A 1 -2.22 24.04 8.85
N PRO A 2 -1.53 23.69 9.95
CA PRO A 2 -0.90 22.36 10.13
C PRO A 2 -1.90 21.18 10.14
N ASP A 3 -3.18 21.46 10.41
CA ASP A 3 -4.25 20.45 10.41
C ASP A 3 -4.69 19.99 9.00
N GLN A 4 -4.49 20.83 7.96
CA GLN A 4 -4.81 20.45 6.57
C GLN A 4 -3.81 19.43 6.02
N ASP A 5 -2.52 19.64 6.27
CA ASP A 5 -1.46 18.72 5.85
C ASP A 5 -1.64 17.32 6.48
N GLN A 6 -2.04 17.26 7.75
CA GLN A 6 -2.37 16.02 8.44
C GLN A 6 -3.58 15.29 7.82
N ALA A 7 -4.62 16.03 7.43
CA ALA A 7 -5.82 15.46 6.81
C ALA A 7 -5.51 14.89 5.41
N ASP A 8 -4.73 15.61 4.60
CA ASP A 8 -4.32 15.18 3.26
C ASP A 8 -3.43 13.94 3.31
N ILE A 9 -2.54 13.85 4.29
CA ILE A 9 -1.71 12.66 4.49
C ILE A 9 -2.57 11.45 4.89
N ARG A 10 -3.52 11.62 5.82
CA ARG A 10 -4.45 10.54 6.20
C ARG A 10 -5.30 10.07 5.01
N LEU A 11 -5.76 10.99 4.17
CA LEU A 11 -6.50 10.66 2.94
C LEU A 11 -5.63 9.86 1.97
N THR A 12 -4.38 10.27 1.79
CA THR A 12 -3.42 9.59 0.92
C THR A 12 -3.11 8.19 1.44
N LEU A 13 -2.92 8.03 2.75
CA LEU A 13 -2.76 6.73 3.41
C LEU A 13 -3.97 5.83 3.22
N ALA A 14 -5.18 6.36 3.38
CA ALA A 14 -6.41 5.61 3.16
C ALA A 14 -6.52 5.11 1.71
N ARG A 15 -6.17 5.95 0.73
CA ARG A 15 -6.13 5.56 -0.69
C ARG A 15 -5.10 4.47 -0.97
N LEU A 16 -3.89 4.60 -0.44
CA LEU A 16 -2.84 3.60 -0.61
C LEU A 16 -3.19 2.28 0.08
N ARG A 17 -3.84 2.32 1.25
CA ARG A 17 -4.37 1.12 1.92
C ARG A 17 -5.41 0.41 1.07
N GLN A 18 -6.37 1.15 0.51
CA GLN A 18 -7.37 0.58 -0.40
C GLN A 18 -6.70 -0.05 -1.62
N GLU A 19 -5.76 0.65 -2.25
CA GLU A 19 -5.02 0.12 -3.41
C GLU A 19 -4.25 -1.16 -3.06
N HIS A 20 -3.66 -1.22 -1.85
CA HIS A 20 -2.97 -2.41 -1.35
C HIS A 20 -3.93 -3.59 -1.13
N GLU A 21 -5.12 -3.36 -0.58
CA GLU A 21 -6.16 -4.40 -0.44
C GLU A 21 -6.65 -4.89 -1.81
N ASP A 22 -6.84 -3.98 -2.77
CA ASP A 22 -7.25 -4.33 -4.14
C ASP A 22 -6.19 -5.23 -4.82
N TYR A 23 -4.90 -4.93 -4.65
CA TYR A 23 -3.83 -5.80 -5.13
C TYR A 23 -3.87 -7.17 -4.45
N ASP A 24 -4.20 -7.25 -3.17
CA ASP A 24 -4.27 -8.52 -2.46
C ASP A 24 -5.46 -9.38 -2.92
N ALA A 25 -6.63 -8.76 -3.08
CA ALA A 25 -7.80 -9.40 -3.65
C ALA A 25 -7.52 -9.92 -5.07
N ALA A 26 -6.86 -9.11 -5.91
CA ALA A 26 -6.46 -9.52 -7.26
C ALA A 26 -5.47 -10.70 -7.23
N ILE A 27 -4.46 -10.67 -6.36
CA ILE A 27 -3.49 -11.75 -6.18
C ILE A 27 -4.19 -13.04 -5.76
N ASN A 28 -5.10 -12.97 -4.78
CA ASN A 28 -5.87 -14.13 -4.32
C ASN A 28 -6.75 -14.71 -5.44
N ALA A 29 -7.44 -13.87 -6.21
CA ALA A 29 -8.22 -14.29 -7.35
C ALA A 29 -7.35 -14.96 -8.44
N MET A 30 -6.16 -14.40 -8.73
CA MET A 30 -5.21 -15.00 -9.66
C MET A 30 -4.67 -16.35 -9.17
N ILE A 31 -4.43 -16.50 -7.86
CA ILE A 31 -4.01 -17.78 -7.27
C ILE A 31 -5.13 -18.82 -7.40
N GLN A 32 -6.38 -18.45 -7.08
CA GLN A 32 -7.54 -19.34 -7.22
C GLN A 32 -7.77 -19.78 -8.67
N THR A 33 -7.51 -18.89 -9.62
CA THR A 33 -7.65 -19.17 -11.06
C THR A 33 -6.42 -19.90 -11.62
N SER A 34 -5.43 -20.26 -10.80
CA SER A 34 -4.17 -20.90 -11.24
C SER A 34 -3.46 -20.10 -12.36
N CYS A 35 -3.44 -18.77 -12.22
CA CYS A 35 -2.79 -17.88 -13.18
C CYS A 35 -1.26 -18.05 -13.12
N ASP A 36 -0.58 -17.57 -14.16
CA ASP A 36 0.88 -17.67 -14.30
C ASP A 36 1.62 -17.06 -13.08
N ALA A 37 2.58 -17.81 -12.55
CA ALA A 37 3.42 -17.41 -11.42
C ALA A 37 4.16 -16.09 -11.68
N LEU A 38 4.57 -15.81 -12.93
CA LEU A 38 5.20 -14.54 -13.30
C LEU A 38 4.24 -13.35 -13.13
N ARG A 39 2.96 -13.55 -13.44
CA ARG A 39 1.93 -12.52 -13.32
C ARG A 39 1.63 -12.22 -11.87
N ILE A 40 1.52 -13.27 -11.04
CA ILE A 40 1.37 -13.17 -9.59
C ILE A 40 2.58 -12.45 -8.98
N GLN A 41 3.80 -12.79 -9.39
CA GLN A 41 5.03 -12.16 -8.89
C GLN A 41 5.10 -10.66 -9.24
N ARG A 42 4.70 -10.27 -10.46
CA ARG A 42 4.61 -8.85 -10.85
C ARG A 42 3.61 -8.08 -9.98
N MET A 43 2.45 -8.69 -9.68
CA MET A 43 1.45 -8.06 -8.82
C MET A 43 1.90 -7.95 -7.37
N LYS A 44 2.58 -8.98 -6.83
CA LYS A 44 3.22 -8.90 -5.50
C LYS A 44 4.27 -7.79 -5.44
N LYS A 45 5.05 -7.59 -6.51
CA LYS A 45 6.03 -6.48 -6.59
C LYS A 45 5.33 -5.11 -6.58
N LYS A 46 4.20 -4.96 -7.28
CA LYS A 46 3.38 -3.75 -7.23
C LYS A 46 2.81 -3.50 -5.83
N LYS A 47 2.24 -4.54 -5.21
CA LYS A 47 1.74 -4.51 -3.83
C LYS A 47 2.81 -4.04 -2.85
N LEU A 48 4.04 -4.56 -2.98
CA LEU A 48 5.18 -4.13 -2.16
C LEU A 48 5.50 -2.65 -2.34
N ALA A 49 5.54 -2.15 -3.59
CA ALA A 49 5.79 -0.74 -3.84
C ALA A 49 4.72 0.20 -3.24
N VAL A 50 3.45 -0.23 -3.19
CA VAL A 50 2.38 0.52 -2.51
C VAL A 50 2.60 0.53 -1.01
N LYS A 51 2.97 -0.62 -0.43
CA LYS A 51 3.32 -0.73 0.99
C LYS A 51 4.51 0.17 1.35
N ASP A 52 5.57 0.17 0.55
CA ASP A 52 6.76 1.00 0.78
C ASP A 52 6.42 2.50 0.77
N LYS A 53 5.52 2.92 -0.14
CA LYS A 53 5.01 4.30 -0.16
C LYS A 53 4.19 4.63 1.08
N MET A 54 3.34 3.71 1.55
CA MET A 54 2.62 3.91 2.81
C MET A 54 3.59 4.08 3.97
N THR A 55 4.60 3.22 4.09
CA THR A 55 5.61 3.29 5.15
C THR A 55 6.39 4.60 5.09
N GLN A 56 6.78 5.09 3.91
CA GLN A 56 7.43 6.41 3.79
C GLN A 56 6.55 7.57 4.24
N ILE A 57 5.23 7.49 4.02
CA ILE A 57 4.29 8.52 4.43
C ILE A 57 4.00 8.41 5.94
N GLU A 58 3.86 7.19 6.47
CA GLU A 58 3.74 6.92 7.90
C GLU A 58 4.99 7.41 8.64
N ASP A 59 6.20 7.14 8.15
CA ASP A 59 7.47 7.62 8.73
C ASP A 59 7.56 9.17 8.75
N GLN A 60 7.04 9.85 7.74
CA GLN A 60 7.02 11.31 7.69
C GLN A 60 6.06 11.94 8.71
N VAL A 61 4.99 11.23 9.08
CA VAL A 61 3.99 11.68 10.06
C VAL A 61 4.28 11.18 11.47
N ILE A 62 4.96 10.03 11.57
CA ILE A 62 5.29 9.31 12.79
C ILE A 62 6.83 9.21 12.91
N PRO A 63 7.57 10.32 13.00
CA PRO A 63 9.03 10.24 13.15
C PRO A 63 9.48 9.71 14.54
N ASP A 64 8.57 9.30 15.43
CA ASP A 64 8.85 9.19 16.88
C ASP A 64 8.50 7.84 17.53
N ILE A 65 8.38 6.73 16.77
CA ILE A 65 8.02 5.41 17.37
C ILE A 65 9.00 4.28 16.99
N ILE A 66 9.99 4.52 16.13
CA ILE A 66 11.01 3.50 15.78
C ILE A 66 12.42 4.07 16.05
N ALA A 67 12.79 4.11 17.33
CA ALA A 67 14.17 4.18 17.82
C ALA A 67 14.51 2.88 18.55
#